data_AF-A0A2S9GMG1-F1
#
_entry.id   AF-A0A2S9GMG1-F1
#
_cell.length_a   1.000
_cell.length_b   1.000
_cell.length_c   1.000
_cell.angle_alpha   90.00
_cell.angle_beta   90.00
_cell.angle_gamma   90.00
#
_symmetry.space_group_name_H-M   'P 1'
#
loop_
_entity.id
_entity.type
_entity.pdbx_description
1 polymer ?
#
loop_
_entity_poly.entity_id
_entity_poly.type
_entity_poly.pdbx_seq_one_letter_code
_entity_poly.pdbx_strand_id
1 'polypeptide(L)'
;DVAAIRDIEDRMVALFERIATVRGAEVNARDIVRNADESGDVATWLYTLTARLPMGQADRYAVLAAPTVAERVTALSEAVD
;
A
#
# COMPACT_ATOMS: atom_id res chain seq x y z
N ASP A 1 -1.62 -14.01 5.24
CA ASP A 1 -0.89 -12.95 4.52
C ASP A 1 -1.60 -12.38 3.32
N VAL A 2 -1.90 -13.11 2.23
CA VAL A 2 -2.56 -12.52 1.03
C VAL A 2 -3.82 -11.70 1.36
N ALA A 3 -4.69 -12.21 2.25
CA ALA A 3 -5.87 -11.48 2.68
C ALA A 3 -5.55 -10.15 3.40
N ALA A 4 -4.47 -10.12 4.20
CA ALA A 4 -4.02 -8.90 4.87
C ALA A 4 -3.44 -7.89 3.87
N ILE A 5 -2.78 -8.36 2.81
CA ILE A 5 -2.28 -7.48 1.74
C ILE A 5 -3.45 -6.90 0.94
N ARG A 6 -4.50 -7.69 0.66
CA ARG A 6 -5.72 -7.18 0.02
C ARG A 6 -6.44 -6.15 0.89
N ASP A 7 -6.46 -6.34 2.20
CA ASP A 7 -6.99 -5.33 3.13
C ASP A 7 -6.20 -4.01 3.08
N ILE A 8 -4.86 -4.08 3.00
CA ILE A 8 -4.01 -2.91 2.76
C ILE A 8 -4.37 -2.24 1.43
N GLU A 9 -4.55 -3.02 0.35
CA GLU A 9 -4.96 -2.48 -0.95
C GLU A 9 -6.29 -1.73 -0.89
N ASP A 10 -7.31 -2.31 -0.22
CA ASP A 10 -8.62 -1.69 -0.05
C ASP A 10 -8.52 -0.37 0.74
N ARG A 11 -7.71 -0.34 1.80
CA ARG A 11 -7.45 0.89 2.57
C ARG A 11 -6.69 1.95 1.76
N MET A 12 -5.72 1.55 0.94
CA MET A 12 -5.04 2.45 0.00
C MET A 12 -6.02 3.06 -1.00
N VAL A 13 -6.92 2.25 -1.57
CA VAL A 13 -7.96 2.72 -2.49
C VAL A 13 -8.85 3.75 -1.79
N ALA A 14 -9.34 3.45 -0.59
CA ALA A 14 -10.18 4.37 0.19
C ALA A 14 -9.47 5.71 0.51
N LEU A 15 -8.17 5.67 0.81
CA LEU A 15 -7.36 6.88 1.01
C LEU A 15 -7.31 7.73 -0.26
N PHE A 16 -7.04 7.13 -1.41
CA PHE A 16 -6.96 7.84 -2.68
C PHE A 16 -8.32 8.38 -3.13
N GLU A 17 -9.42 7.66 -2.90
CA GLU A 17 -10.79 8.17 -3.13
C GLU A 17 -11.08 9.42 -2.28
N ARG A 18 -10.66 9.43 -1.01
CA ARG A 18 -10.81 10.58 -0.12
C ARG A 18 -10.00 11.77 -0.62
N ILE A 19 -8.74 11.56 -1.02
CA ILE A 19 -7.89 12.61 -1.58
C ILE A 19 -8.49 13.18 -2.88
N ALA A 20 -8.96 12.31 -3.77
CA ALA A 20 -9.61 12.70 -5.02
C ALA A 20 -10.84 13.58 -4.77
N THR A 21 -11.71 13.13 -3.84
CA THR A 21 -12.92 13.86 -3.44
C THR A 21 -12.58 15.26 -2.94
N VAL A 22 -11.60 15.39 -2.05
CA VAL A 22 -11.15 16.70 -1.52
C VAL A 22 -10.59 17.61 -2.62
N ARG A 23 -9.97 17.04 -3.65
CA ARG A 23 -9.39 17.77 -4.77
C ARG A 23 -10.37 18.05 -5.91
N GLY A 24 -11.60 17.54 -5.84
CA GLY A 24 -12.58 17.64 -6.93
C GLY A 24 -12.12 16.95 -8.22
N ALA A 25 -11.30 15.90 -8.11
CA ALA A 25 -10.78 15.14 -9.24
C ALA A 25 -11.54 13.82 -9.40
N GLU A 26 -11.84 13.44 -10.64
CA GLU A 26 -12.32 12.10 -10.97
C GLU A 26 -11.12 11.18 -11.23
N VAL A 27 -10.97 10.14 -10.40
CA VAL A 27 -9.87 9.18 -10.50
C VAL A 27 -10.41 7.79 -10.19
N ASN A 28 -9.98 6.79 -10.96
CA ASN A 28 -10.21 5.40 -10.58
C ASN A 28 -9.16 5.01 -9.54
N ALA A 29 -9.49 5.17 -8.25
CA ALA A 29 -8.54 4.93 -7.16
C ALA A 29 -7.95 3.52 -7.17
N ARG A 30 -8.67 2.51 -7.70
CA ARG A 30 -8.13 1.14 -7.86
C ARG A 30 -6.92 1.05 -8.76
N ASP A 31 -6.67 2.03 -9.64
CA ASP A 31 -5.46 2.04 -10.45
C ASP A 31 -4.18 2.09 -9.61
N ILE A 32 -4.24 2.58 -8.36
CA ILE A 32 -3.07 2.62 -7.48
C ILE A 32 -2.58 1.23 -7.06
N VAL A 33 -3.45 0.23 -7.00
CA VAL A 33 -3.08 -1.15 -6.63
C VAL A 33 -3.01 -2.09 -7.82
N ARG A 34 -3.36 -1.60 -9.02
CA ARG A 34 -3.37 -2.40 -10.24
C ARG A 34 -2.02 -3.09 -10.47
N ASN A 35 -2.08 -4.39 -10.73
CA ASN A 35 -0.95 -5.27 -10.99
C ASN A 35 0.16 -5.24 -9.92
N ALA A 36 -0.15 -4.87 -8.67
CA ALA A 36 0.85 -4.86 -7.62
C ALA A 36 1.37 -6.28 -7.31
N ASP A 37 0.53 -7.29 -7.53
CA ASP A 37 0.81 -8.72 -7.31
C ASP A 37 1.30 -9.48 -8.55
N GLU A 38 1.55 -8.79 -9.67
CA GLU A 38 1.80 -9.42 -10.98
C GLU A 38 3.00 -10.39 -11.00
N SER A 39 4.00 -10.17 -10.15
CA SER A 39 5.16 -11.06 -10.04
C SER A 39 4.86 -12.39 -9.34
N GLY A 40 3.76 -12.49 -8.60
CA GLY A 40 3.44 -13.62 -7.71
C GLY A 40 4.32 -13.71 -6.45
N ASP A 41 5.31 -12.83 -6.28
CA ASP A 41 6.17 -12.76 -5.10
C ASP A 41 5.63 -11.74 -4.09
N VAL A 42 5.42 -12.19 -2.86
CA VAL A 42 4.80 -11.39 -1.79
C VAL A 42 5.67 -10.19 -1.39
N ALA A 43 6.99 -10.35 -1.35
CA ALA A 43 7.88 -9.24 -0.98
C ALA A 43 7.83 -8.14 -2.04
N THR A 44 7.89 -8.52 -3.31
CA THR A 44 7.73 -7.60 -4.45
C THR A 44 6.38 -6.89 -4.39
N TRP A 45 5.29 -7.61 -4.13
CA TRP A 45 3.96 -7.03 -3.99
C TRP A 45 3.92 -5.92 -2.92
N LEU A 46 4.43 -6.21 -1.72
CA LEU A 46 4.49 -5.24 -0.62
C LEU A 46 5.35 -4.01 -0.96
N TYR A 47 6.49 -4.21 -1.61
CA TYR A 47 7.34 -3.09 -2.03
C TYR A 47 6.70 -2.26 -3.14
N THR A 48 5.97 -2.89 -4.06
CA THR A 48 5.21 -2.18 -5.09
C THR A 48 4.13 -1.30 -4.47
N LEU A 49 3.39 -1.79 -3.47
CA LEU A 49 2.42 -0.98 -2.73
C LEU A 49 3.09 0.17 -1.97
N THR A 50 4.22 -0.12 -1.30
CA THR A 50 5.00 0.87 -0.56
C THR A 50 5.51 2.00 -1.46
N ALA A 51 5.92 1.69 -2.69
CA ALA A 51 6.37 2.70 -3.65
C ALA A 51 5.25 3.65 -4.11
N ARG A 52 3.98 3.22 -4.00
CA ARG A 52 2.80 3.95 -4.50
C ARG A 52 2.08 4.73 -3.40
N LEU A 53 2.22 4.33 -2.14
CA LEU A 53 1.61 5.01 -1.01
C LEU A 53 2.36 6.33 -0.70
N PRO A 54 1.67 7.49 -0.65
CA PRO A 54 2.25 8.73 -0.17
C PRO A 54 2.49 8.64 1.34
N MET A 55 3.73 8.38 1.75
CA MET A 55 4.14 8.23 3.15
C MET A 55 5.42 9.01 3.47
N GLY A 56 5.67 9.20 4.77
CA GLY A 56 6.89 9.82 5.28
C GLY A 56 8.13 8.95 5.09
N GLN A 57 9.32 9.53 5.30
CA GLN A 57 10.58 8.76 5.22
C GLN A 57 10.70 7.72 6.35
N ALA A 58 10.13 8.01 7.52
CA ALA A 58 10.13 7.09 8.67
C ALA A 58 9.34 5.82 8.34
N ASP A 59 8.11 5.96 7.86
CA ASP A 59 7.24 4.83 7.51
C ASP A 59 7.84 4.00 6.38
N ARG A 60 8.37 4.66 5.34
CA ARG A 60 9.06 3.98 4.24
C ARG A 60 10.23 3.15 4.76
N TYR A 61 11.03 3.72 5.67
CA TYR A 61 12.15 3.00 6.26
C TYR A 61 11.68 1.83 7.13
N ALA A 62 10.61 1.98 7.90
CA ALA A 62 10.04 0.90 8.70
C ALA A 62 9.66 -0.31 7.85
N VAL A 63 9.01 -0.10 6.69
CA VAL A 63 8.69 -1.19 5.77
C VAL A 63 9.94 -1.82 5.16
N LEU A 64 10.92 -1.02 4.73
CA LEU A 64 12.15 -1.53 4.11
C LEU A 64 13.06 -2.28 5.12
N ALA A 65 13.05 -1.89 6.38
CA ALA A 65 13.87 -2.47 7.44
C ALA A 65 13.23 -3.72 8.07
N ALA A 66 11.93 -3.94 7.92
CA ALA A 66 11.23 -5.09 8.47
C ALA A 66 11.80 -6.42 7.94
N PRO A 67 12.27 -7.35 8.81
CA PRO A 67 13.01 -8.52 8.35
C PRO A 67 12.10 -9.58 7.72
N THR A 68 10.88 -9.78 8.22
CA THR A 68 9.94 -10.80 7.73
C THR A 68 8.80 -10.22 6.89
N VAL A 69 8.11 -11.08 6.14
CA VAL A 69 6.90 -10.69 5.39
C VAL A 69 5.81 -10.19 6.34
N ALA A 70 5.58 -10.88 7.46
CA ALA A 70 4.58 -10.49 8.44
C ALA A 70 4.87 -9.09 9.02
N GLU A 71 6.13 -8.79 9.38
CA GLU A 71 6.50 -7.46 9.88
C GLU A 71 6.37 -6.38 8.79
N ARG A 72 6.64 -6.71 7.52
CA ARG A 72 6.39 -5.77 6.41
C ARG A 72 4.91 -5.48 6.22
N VAL A 73 4.04 -6.49 6.36
CA VAL A 73 2.58 -6.31 6.33
C VAL A 73 2.15 -5.38 7.47
N THR A 74 2.64 -5.60 8.69
CA THR A 74 2.34 -4.73 9.84
C THR A 74 2.80 -3.30 9.59
N ALA A 75 4.05 -3.09 9.20
CA ALA A 75 4.60 -1.75 8.96
C ALA A 75 3.86 -1.01 7.83
N LEU A 76 3.51 -1.70 6.75
CA LEU A 76 2.75 -1.09 5.66
C LEU A 76 1.30 -0.80 6.06
N SER A 77 0.68 -1.68 6.86
CA SER A 77 -0.65 -1.45 7.42
C SER A 77 -0.68 -0.19 8.28
N GLU A 78 0.31 0.00 9.16
CA GLU A 78 0.44 1.20 9.99
C GLU A 78 0.66 2.47 9.16
N ALA A 79 1.40 2.38 8.05
CA ALA A 79 1.68 3.51 7.18
C ALA A 79 0.46 4.00 6.36
N VAL A 80 -0.57 3.17 6.20
CA VAL A 80 -1.81 3.51 5.48
C VAL A 80 -2.85 4.18 6.38
N ASP A 81 -2.81 3.90 7.69
CA ASP A 81 -3.74 4.43 8.69
C ASP A 81 -3.48 5.92 9.01
#